data_AF-A0A970BZZ3-F1
#
_entry.id   AF-A0A970BZZ3-F1
#
_cell.length_a   1.000
_cell.length_b   1.000
_cell.length_c   1.000
_cell.angle_alpha   90.00
_cell.angle_beta   90.00
_cell.angle_gamma   90.00
#
_symmetry.space_group_name_H-M   'P 1'
#
loop_
_entity.id
_entity.type
_entity.pdbx_description
1 polymer ?
#
loop_
_entity_poly.entity_id
_entity_poly.type
_entity_poly.pdbx_seq_one_letter_code
_entity_poly.pdbx_strand_id
1 'polypeptide(L)'
;MRPFEALTKRPVVVAVALAVALAVLAWLAWPSVRFRHARRKAMARYAAMQDCEMLNRVPAAEVRRLASKPSEGERAAAAVEGYLCSLPADAYALLPREGNHVDFESDVLKVRILGAGPLTGEFRKLPVGASALTDYFAKTDPYQIVVDAFNARPEDICRQKTQAALDKHLLLLLLKATLAPVGLDTHWEHIDTPRFRGIIAGDTSRGGIIVTLYLPTTQDFVDLILFPADGATMADVYDALSDLYIEPALMR
;
A
#
# COMPACT_ATOMS: atom_id res chain seq x y z
N MET A 1 -13.07 67.18 13.22
CA MET A 1 -11.95 66.21 13.15
C MET A 1 -12.50 64.83 13.50
N ARG A 2 -12.23 63.83 12.66
CA ARG A 2 -12.84 62.49 12.72
C ARG A 2 -12.26 61.65 13.87
N PRO A 3 -13.12 60.95 14.63
CA PRO A 3 -12.76 59.61 15.09
C PRO A 3 -13.99 58.69 15.02
N PHE A 4 -14.50 58.39 13.83
CA PHE A 4 -15.62 57.44 13.68
C PHE A 4 -15.44 56.41 12.56
N GLU A 5 -14.22 56.27 12.01
CA GLU A 5 -13.93 55.28 10.96
C GLU A 5 -13.33 53.96 11.50
N ALA A 6 -13.13 53.81 12.81
CA ALA A 6 -12.43 52.65 13.38
C ALA A 6 -13.35 51.50 13.87
N LEU A 7 -14.67 51.67 13.93
CA LEU A 7 -15.57 50.70 14.57
C LEU A 7 -16.42 49.85 13.61
N THR A 8 -16.56 50.24 12.34
CA THR A 8 -17.39 49.51 11.37
C THR A 8 -16.66 48.35 10.66
N LYS A 9 -15.32 48.28 10.74
CA LYS A 9 -14.52 47.21 10.10
C LYS A 9 -14.35 45.95 10.96
N ARG A 10 -14.55 46.02 12.28
CA ARG A 10 -14.34 44.90 13.21
C ARG A 10 -15.36 43.76 13.09
N PRO A 11 -16.69 43.98 12.96
CA PRO A 11 -17.64 42.88 12.91
C PRO A 11 -17.56 42.10 11.58
N VAL A 12 -17.24 42.77 10.48
CA VAL A 12 -17.06 42.14 9.16
C VAL A 12 -15.81 41.27 9.15
N VAL A 13 -14.69 41.74 9.70
CA VAL A 13 -13.45 40.96 9.79
C VAL A 13 -13.61 39.72 10.68
N VAL A 14 -14.34 39.85 11.80
CA VAL A 14 -14.66 38.70 12.67
C VAL A 14 -15.59 37.70 11.99
N ALA A 15 -16.62 38.17 11.27
CA ALA A 15 -17.53 37.30 10.53
C ALA A 15 -16.82 36.54 9.39
N VAL A 16 -15.91 37.20 8.66
CA VAL A 16 -15.10 36.58 7.62
C VAL A 16 -14.12 35.56 8.22
N ALA A 17 -13.46 35.89 9.34
CA ALA A 17 -12.57 34.97 10.03
C ALA A 17 -13.31 33.71 10.54
N LEU A 18 -14.53 33.87 11.05
CA LEU A 18 -15.36 32.76 11.51
C LEU A 18 -15.82 31.87 10.34
N ALA A 19 -16.22 32.48 9.22
CA ALA A 19 -16.61 31.75 8.01
C ALA A 19 -15.44 30.97 7.40
N VAL A 20 -14.23 31.55 7.39
CA VAL A 20 -13.00 30.88 6.95
C VAL A 20 -12.64 29.74 7.90
N ALA A 21 -12.72 29.95 9.22
CA ALA A 21 -12.46 28.88 10.20
C ALA A 21 -13.44 27.71 10.06
N LEU A 22 -14.73 28.01 9.85
CA LEU A 22 -15.75 26.98 9.58
C LEU A 22 -15.53 26.26 8.25
N ALA A 23 -15.09 26.97 7.20
CA ALA A 23 -14.75 26.37 5.92
C ALA A 23 -13.51 25.47 6.03
N VAL A 24 -12.48 25.88 6.77
CA VAL A 24 -11.28 25.07 7.04
C VAL A 24 -11.61 23.84 7.88
N LEU A 25 -12.42 23.99 8.93
CA LEU A 25 -12.89 22.86 9.75
C LEU A 25 -13.77 21.91 8.94
N ALA A 26 -14.64 22.43 8.08
CA ALA A 26 -15.42 21.63 7.15
C ALA A 26 -14.53 20.89 6.15
N TRP A 27 -13.49 21.54 5.61
CA TRP A 27 -12.54 20.93 4.67
C TRP A 27 -11.67 19.85 5.32
N LEU A 28 -11.22 20.05 6.56
CA LEU A 28 -10.49 19.07 7.36
C LEU A 28 -11.37 17.90 7.80
N ALA A 29 -12.65 18.15 8.10
CA ALA A 29 -13.61 17.12 8.48
C ALA A 29 -14.22 16.38 7.27
N TRP A 30 -14.18 16.96 6.07
CA TRP A 30 -14.80 16.43 4.86
C TRP A 30 -14.31 15.03 4.47
N PRO A 31 -12.99 14.71 4.50
CA PRO A 31 -12.51 13.35 4.23
C PRO A 31 -13.08 12.33 5.21
N SER A 32 -13.15 12.69 6.50
CA SER A 32 -13.69 11.82 7.56
C SER A 32 -15.20 11.60 7.41
N VAL A 33 -15.95 12.65 7.08
CA VAL A 33 -17.39 12.57 6.83
C VAL A 33 -17.68 11.77 5.57
N ARG A 34 -16.93 12.00 4.49
CA ARG A 34 -17.05 11.29 3.21
C ARG A 34 -16.69 9.81 3.37
N PHE A 35 -15.66 9.49 4.17
CA PHE A 35 -15.30 8.11 4.51
C PHE A 35 -16.39 7.43 5.35
N ARG A 36 -16.91 8.09 6.40
CA ARG A 36 -18.03 7.55 7.20
C ARG A 36 -19.30 7.35 6.37
N HIS A 37 -19.57 8.26 5.43
CA HIS A 37 -20.71 8.15 4.52
C HIS A 37 -20.50 7.02 3.49
N ALA A 38 -19.31 6.90 2.91
CA ALA A 38 -18.96 5.78 2.02
C ALA A 38 -19.04 4.43 2.74
N ARG A 39 -18.54 4.35 3.97
CA ARG A 39 -18.66 3.17 4.85
C ARG A 39 -20.12 2.82 5.13
N ARG A 40 -20.96 3.78 5.52
CA ARG A 40 -22.40 3.53 5.76
C ARG A 40 -23.14 3.13 4.48
N LYS A 41 -22.81 3.74 3.34
CA LYS A 41 -23.40 3.40 2.03
C LYS A 41 -22.98 2.01 1.56
N ALA A 42 -21.73 1.62 1.79
CA ALA A 42 -21.24 0.26 1.53
C ALA A 42 -21.97 -0.74 2.44
N MET A 43 -22.00 -0.50 3.76
CA MET A 43 -22.72 -1.36 4.72
C MET A 43 -24.22 -1.48 4.40
N ALA A 44 -24.88 -0.41 3.96
CA ALA A 44 -26.29 -0.44 3.57
C ALA A 44 -26.52 -1.18 2.24
N ARG A 45 -25.59 -1.08 1.27
CA ARG A 45 -25.63 -1.87 0.04
C ARG A 45 -25.42 -3.35 0.31
N TYR A 46 -24.49 -3.71 1.20
CA TYR A 46 -24.24 -5.09 1.59
C TYR A 46 -25.37 -5.69 2.44
N ALA A 47 -26.00 -4.90 3.32
CA ALA A 47 -27.17 -5.34 4.09
C ALA A 47 -28.42 -5.58 3.22
N ALA A 48 -28.47 -4.98 2.03
CA ALA A 48 -29.57 -5.14 1.07
C ALA A 48 -29.36 -6.28 0.06
N MET A 49 -28.17 -6.87 -0.02
CA MET A 49 -27.89 -8.03 -0.88
C MET A 49 -28.20 -9.32 -0.11
N GLN A 50 -29.44 -9.79 -0.23
CA GLN A 50 -29.91 -11.06 0.36
C GLN A 50 -29.49 -12.31 -0.41
N ASP A 51 -28.89 -12.18 -1.60
CA ASP A 51 -28.45 -13.31 -2.41
C ASP A 51 -26.92 -13.40 -2.42
N CYS A 52 -26.38 -14.02 -1.36
CA CYS A 52 -24.99 -14.48 -1.33
C CYS A 52 -24.86 -15.85 -2.00
N GLU A 53 -25.31 -15.96 -3.25
CA GLU A 53 -24.97 -17.09 -4.11
C GLU A 53 -24.45 -16.52 -5.44
N MET A 54 -23.30 -17.06 -5.89
CA MET A 54 -22.60 -16.72 -7.15
C MET A 54 -21.65 -15.51 -7.18
N LEU A 55 -20.68 -15.43 -6.28
CA LEU A 55 -19.38 -14.78 -6.58
C LEU A 55 -18.31 -15.32 -5.62
N ASN A 56 -17.86 -16.57 -5.76
CA ASN A 56 -16.79 -17.07 -4.88
C ASN A 56 -16.05 -18.29 -5.45
N ARG A 57 -14.86 -18.05 -6.02
CA ARG A 57 -13.58 -18.69 -5.65
C ARG A 57 -12.44 -17.80 -6.14
N VAL A 58 -11.82 -17.01 -5.24
CA VAL A 58 -10.40 -16.70 -5.40
C VAL A 58 -9.69 -17.80 -4.61
N PRO A 59 -8.88 -18.68 -5.23
CA PRO A 59 -8.13 -19.69 -4.51
C PRO A 59 -7.28 -19.03 -3.41
N ALA A 60 -7.00 -19.75 -2.32
CA ALA A 60 -5.94 -19.34 -1.42
C ALA A 60 -4.69 -19.08 -2.28
N ALA A 61 -4.08 -17.90 -2.16
CA ALA A 61 -3.05 -17.47 -3.07
C ALA A 61 -1.92 -18.51 -3.10
N GLU A 62 -1.64 -19.02 -4.29
CA GLU A 62 -0.60 -20.00 -4.51
C GLU A 62 0.75 -19.35 -4.16
N VAL A 63 1.59 -20.06 -3.42
CA VAL A 63 2.95 -19.59 -3.11
C VAL A 63 3.84 -19.90 -4.30
N ARG A 64 4.18 -18.85 -5.06
CA ARG A 64 5.10 -18.94 -6.18
C ARG A 64 6.53 -18.78 -5.69
N ARG A 65 7.32 -19.84 -5.82
CA ARG A 65 8.77 -19.76 -5.58
C ARG A 65 9.45 -19.23 -6.83
N LEU A 66 10.22 -18.16 -6.68
CA LEU A 66 11.03 -17.58 -7.74
C LEU A 66 12.50 -17.86 -7.46
N ALA A 67 13.25 -18.15 -8.53
CA ALA A 67 14.70 -18.21 -8.43
C ALA A 67 15.27 -16.81 -8.18
N SER A 68 16.43 -16.73 -7.53
CA SER A 68 17.26 -15.53 -7.61
C SER A 68 18.27 -15.74 -8.72
N LYS A 69 18.24 -14.89 -9.75
CA LYS A 69 19.24 -14.94 -10.80
C LYS A 69 20.59 -14.40 -10.25
N PRO A 70 21.72 -14.99 -10.67
CA PRO A 70 23.03 -14.57 -10.19
C PRO A 70 23.30 -13.12 -10.57
N SER A 71 24.02 -12.39 -9.71
CA SER A 71 24.37 -10.99 -9.91
C SER A 71 25.59 -10.79 -10.82
N GLU A 72 25.84 -11.71 -11.75
CA GLU A 72 27.00 -11.65 -12.62
C GLU A 72 26.75 -10.62 -13.73
N GLY A 73 27.60 -9.60 -13.81
CA GLY A 73 27.48 -8.53 -14.81
C GLY A 73 27.41 -7.13 -14.21
N GLU A 74 27.38 -6.14 -15.09
CA GLU A 74 27.19 -4.74 -14.71
C GLU A 74 25.73 -4.52 -14.27
N ARG A 75 25.53 -3.69 -13.23
CA ARG A 75 24.21 -3.41 -12.67
C ARG A 75 23.90 -1.93 -12.77
N ALA A 76 22.71 -1.63 -13.25
CA ALA A 76 22.08 -0.35 -13.04
C ALA A 76 21.64 -0.31 -11.57
N ALA A 77 22.18 0.62 -10.77
CA ALA A 77 21.96 0.66 -9.33
C ALA A 77 21.65 2.07 -8.83
N ALA A 78 20.72 2.18 -7.90
CA ALA A 78 20.34 3.43 -7.28
C ALA A 78 19.97 3.23 -5.80
N ALA A 79 20.29 4.21 -4.98
CA ALA A 79 19.92 4.19 -3.57
C ALA A 79 18.55 4.85 -3.34
N VAL A 80 17.69 4.19 -2.59
CA VAL A 80 16.38 4.68 -2.13
C VAL A 80 16.23 4.41 -0.65
N GLU A 81 15.99 5.46 0.13
CA GLU A 81 15.68 5.37 1.57
C GLU A 81 16.63 4.46 2.39
N GLY A 82 17.93 4.48 2.05
CA GLY A 82 18.95 3.69 2.76
C GLY A 82 19.13 2.26 2.26
N TYR A 83 18.52 1.91 1.12
CA TYR A 83 18.71 0.65 0.42
C TYR A 83 19.31 0.87 -0.96
N LEU A 84 20.25 0.01 -1.36
CA LEU A 84 20.74 -0.08 -2.73
C LEU A 84 19.86 -1.06 -3.49
N CYS A 85 19.16 -0.55 -4.50
CA CYS A 85 18.33 -1.34 -5.39
C CYS A 85 18.99 -1.40 -6.76
N SER A 86 18.97 -2.57 -7.40
CA SER A 86 19.62 -2.73 -8.69
C SER A 86 19.01 -3.83 -9.56
N LEU A 87 19.16 -3.66 -10.86
CA LEU A 87 18.78 -4.59 -11.92
C LEU A 87 19.93 -4.74 -12.93
N PRO A 88 19.97 -5.82 -13.74
CA PRO A 88 20.98 -6.02 -14.77
C PRO A 88 21.00 -4.84 -15.77
N ALA A 89 22.17 -4.24 -16.00
CA ALA A 89 22.30 -3.04 -16.84
C ALA A 89 22.09 -3.31 -18.34
N ASP A 90 22.27 -4.56 -18.76
CA ASP A 90 22.05 -5.03 -20.12
C ASP A 90 20.56 -5.21 -20.45
N ALA A 91 19.71 -5.45 -19.44
CA ALA A 91 18.26 -5.61 -19.58
C ALA A 91 17.46 -4.39 -19.13
N TYR A 92 18.00 -3.57 -18.21
CA TYR A 92 17.30 -2.44 -17.62
C TYR A 92 18.16 -1.16 -17.65
N ALA A 93 17.56 -0.09 -18.16
CA ALA A 93 18.10 1.26 -18.05
C ALA A 93 17.61 1.92 -16.75
N LEU A 94 18.52 2.49 -15.97
CA LEU A 94 18.14 3.39 -14.86
C LEU A 94 17.70 4.73 -15.43
N LEU A 95 16.48 5.13 -15.12
CA LEU A 95 15.96 6.44 -15.49
C LEU A 95 16.42 7.51 -14.49
N PRO A 96 16.54 8.78 -14.91
CA PRO A 96 16.81 9.89 -14.01
C PRO A 96 15.82 9.91 -12.84
N ARG A 97 16.35 10.09 -11.63
CA ARG A 97 15.53 10.10 -10.42
C ARG A 97 14.61 11.33 -10.39
N GLU A 98 13.31 11.09 -10.31
CA GLU A 98 12.31 12.13 -10.06
C GLU A 98 11.71 11.95 -8.64
N GLY A 99 12.06 12.84 -7.70
CA GLY A 99 11.51 12.80 -6.34
C GLY A 99 12.03 11.64 -5.48
N ASN A 100 11.15 10.98 -4.72
CA ASN A 100 11.51 9.98 -3.70
C ASN A 100 11.63 8.54 -4.21
N HIS A 101 11.38 8.29 -5.49
CA HIS A 101 11.41 6.95 -6.09
C HIS A 101 12.54 6.80 -7.10
N VAL A 102 12.84 5.57 -7.51
CA VAL A 102 13.73 5.27 -8.66
C VAL A 102 12.99 4.41 -9.66
N ASP A 103 13.24 4.67 -10.95
CA ASP A 103 12.63 3.94 -12.05
C ASP A 103 13.73 3.22 -12.84
N PHE A 104 13.54 1.93 -13.06
CA PHE A 104 14.28 1.13 -14.03
C PHE A 104 13.33 0.77 -15.18
N GLU A 105 13.80 0.84 -16.42
CA GLU A 105 12.97 0.60 -17.58
C GLU A 105 13.63 -0.43 -18.52
N SER A 106 12.80 -1.32 -19.05
CA SER A 106 13.10 -2.28 -20.10
C SER A 106 12.04 -2.15 -21.20
N ASP A 107 12.18 -2.88 -22.29
CA ASP A 107 11.22 -2.85 -23.40
C ASP A 107 9.79 -3.30 -23.01
N VAL A 108 9.65 -4.11 -21.97
CA VAL A 108 8.36 -4.72 -21.56
C VAL A 108 7.84 -4.22 -20.21
N LEU A 109 8.72 -3.68 -19.36
CA LEU A 109 8.38 -3.28 -17.99
C LEU A 109 9.15 -2.05 -17.55
N LYS A 110 8.45 -1.16 -16.86
CA LYS A 110 9.07 -0.18 -15.96
C LYS A 110 8.87 -0.58 -14.50
N VAL A 111 9.99 -0.71 -13.77
CA VAL A 111 10.06 -1.04 -12.35
C VAL A 111 10.29 0.24 -11.55
N ARG A 112 9.27 0.71 -10.85
CA ARG A 112 9.34 1.86 -9.95
C ARG A 112 9.49 1.40 -8.51
N ILE A 113 10.56 1.78 -7.83
CA ILE A 113 10.77 1.50 -6.41
C ILE A 113 10.48 2.78 -5.63
N LEU A 114 9.47 2.73 -4.76
CA LEU A 114 8.94 3.91 -4.07
C LEU A 114 9.74 4.28 -2.82
N GLY A 115 10.27 3.28 -2.13
CA GLY A 115 10.78 3.45 -0.78
C GLY A 115 11.03 2.12 -0.09
N ALA A 116 11.80 2.18 0.97
CA ALA A 116 12.13 1.04 1.80
C ALA A 116 12.12 1.46 3.26
N GLY A 117 11.28 0.83 4.06
CA GLY A 117 11.16 1.17 5.47
C GLY A 117 10.16 0.31 6.22
N PRO A 118 10.01 0.56 7.53
CA PRO A 118 9.14 -0.26 8.34
C PRO A 118 7.68 0.10 8.08
N LEU A 119 6.89 -0.89 7.63
CA LEU A 119 5.43 -0.80 7.50
C LEU A 119 4.73 -0.47 8.85
N THR A 120 5.47 -0.60 9.96
CA THR A 120 5.03 -0.15 11.30
C THR A 120 4.68 1.34 11.36
N GLY A 121 5.31 2.19 10.52
CA GLY A 121 4.95 3.60 10.41
C GLY A 121 3.52 3.79 9.89
N GLU A 122 3.10 2.98 8.93
CA GLU A 122 1.73 2.96 8.40
C GLU A 122 0.77 2.33 9.41
N PHE A 123 1.15 1.23 10.08
CA PHE A 123 0.34 0.61 11.14
C PHE A 123 0.03 1.57 12.29
N ARG A 124 0.98 2.43 12.67
CA ARG A 124 0.80 3.42 13.76
C ARG A 124 -0.16 4.55 13.42
N LYS A 125 -0.39 4.84 12.13
CA LYS A 125 -1.36 5.84 11.68
C LYS A 125 -2.80 5.32 11.71
N LEU A 126 -2.97 4.00 11.84
CA LEU A 126 -4.29 3.40 11.94
C LEU A 126 -4.89 3.71 13.33
N PRO A 127 -6.17 4.10 13.42
CA PRO A 127 -6.79 4.50 14.67
C PRO A 127 -7.07 3.26 15.55
N VAL A 128 -6.05 2.79 16.27
CA VAL A 128 -6.15 1.61 17.13
C VAL A 128 -6.35 2.03 18.59
N GLY A 129 -7.53 1.73 19.14
CA GLY A 129 -7.89 1.99 20.54
C GLY A 129 -7.87 0.75 21.46
N ALA A 130 -7.37 -0.40 21.01
CA ALA A 130 -7.48 -1.66 21.75
C ALA A 130 -6.11 -2.32 22.03
N SER A 131 -5.88 -2.69 23.29
CA SER A 131 -4.68 -3.42 23.75
C SER A 131 -4.49 -4.77 23.04
N ALA A 132 -5.58 -5.47 22.72
CA ALA A 132 -5.51 -6.76 22.03
C ALA A 132 -4.94 -6.68 20.60
N LEU A 133 -5.14 -5.55 19.90
CA LEU A 133 -4.54 -5.30 18.60
C LEU A 133 -3.05 -4.99 18.75
N THR A 134 -2.70 -4.18 19.75
CA THR A 134 -1.30 -3.85 20.07
C THR A 134 -0.49 -5.13 20.32
N ASP A 135 -1.05 -6.08 21.07
CA ASP A 135 -0.45 -7.38 21.33
C ASP A 135 -0.26 -8.22 20.06
N TYR A 136 -1.26 -8.26 19.17
CA TYR A 136 -1.17 -8.99 17.90
C TYR A 136 -0.05 -8.43 17.00
N PHE A 137 0.02 -7.11 16.80
CA PHE A 137 1.07 -6.50 15.99
C PHE A 137 2.46 -6.61 16.63
N ALA A 138 2.55 -6.63 17.95
CA ALA A 138 3.81 -6.77 18.66
C ALA A 138 4.37 -8.20 18.62
N LYS A 139 3.51 -9.22 18.56
CA LYS A 139 3.90 -10.65 18.68
C LYS A 139 3.91 -11.41 17.36
N THR A 140 3.41 -10.81 16.28
CA THR A 140 3.28 -11.47 14.97
C THR A 140 4.37 -10.99 14.02
N ASP A 141 4.93 -11.90 13.23
CA ASP A 141 5.86 -11.57 12.15
C ASP A 141 5.24 -10.51 11.22
N PRO A 142 5.93 -9.39 10.92
CA PRO A 142 5.38 -8.33 10.08
C PRO A 142 4.88 -8.82 8.73
N TYR A 143 5.59 -9.77 8.10
CA TYR A 143 5.14 -10.37 6.84
C TYR A 143 3.83 -11.15 7.02
N GLN A 144 3.71 -11.95 8.09
CA GLN A 144 2.47 -12.67 8.38
C GLN A 144 1.27 -11.73 8.57
N ILE A 145 1.46 -10.54 9.13
CA ILE A 145 0.40 -9.52 9.23
C ILE A 145 -0.10 -9.09 7.85
N VAL A 146 0.82 -8.89 6.90
CA VAL A 146 0.50 -8.53 5.51
C VAL A 146 -0.23 -9.70 4.81
N VAL A 147 0.21 -10.94 5.03
CA VAL A 147 -0.48 -12.14 4.55
C VAL A 147 -1.91 -12.25 5.11
N ASP A 148 -2.08 -12.06 6.42
CA ASP A 148 -3.38 -12.04 7.08
C ASP A 148 -4.28 -10.94 6.48
N ALA A 149 -3.71 -9.79 6.11
CA ALA A 149 -4.44 -8.69 5.48
C ALA A 149 -4.96 -9.09 4.10
N PHE A 150 -4.13 -9.64 3.22
CA PHE A 150 -4.54 -10.06 1.89
C PHE A 150 -5.57 -11.20 1.89
N ASN A 151 -5.50 -12.07 2.92
CA ASN A 151 -6.51 -13.11 3.16
C ASN A 151 -7.80 -12.60 3.81
N ALA A 152 -7.82 -11.42 4.42
CA ALA A 152 -9.02 -10.86 5.01
C ALA A 152 -10.04 -10.49 3.93
N ARG A 153 -11.30 -10.90 4.14
CA ARG A 153 -12.39 -10.65 3.20
C ARG A 153 -13.57 -9.92 3.86
N PRO A 154 -14.26 -9.01 3.16
CA PRO A 154 -15.42 -8.31 3.71
C PRO A 154 -16.53 -9.25 4.23
N GLU A 155 -16.70 -10.42 3.62
CA GLU A 155 -17.75 -11.39 3.95
C GLU A 155 -17.50 -12.06 5.31
N ASP A 156 -16.25 -12.08 5.77
CA ASP A 156 -15.87 -12.68 7.05
C ASP A 156 -16.17 -11.76 8.25
N ILE A 157 -16.64 -10.51 8.02
CA ILE A 157 -17.03 -9.57 9.08
C ILE A 157 -18.13 -10.16 9.97
N CYS A 158 -19.16 -10.78 9.39
CA CYS A 158 -20.28 -11.34 10.14
C CYS A 158 -19.91 -12.61 10.94
N ARG A 159 -18.75 -13.21 10.66
CA ARG A 159 -18.27 -14.44 11.32
C ARG A 159 -17.49 -14.16 12.59
N GLN A 160 -17.16 -12.91 12.87
CA GLN A 160 -16.38 -12.52 14.06
C GLN A 160 -17.26 -12.53 15.31
N LYS A 161 -16.92 -13.41 16.26
CA LYS A 161 -17.74 -13.66 17.46
C LYS A 161 -17.47 -12.71 18.63
N THR A 162 -16.39 -11.93 18.57
CA THR A 162 -16.00 -11.01 19.65
C THR A 162 -15.62 -9.65 19.07
N GLN A 163 -15.76 -8.58 19.87
CA GLN A 163 -15.38 -7.24 19.45
C GLN A 163 -13.90 -7.15 19.07
N ALA A 164 -13.01 -7.79 19.84
CA ALA A 164 -11.58 -7.83 19.55
C ALA A 164 -11.25 -8.52 18.21
N ALA A 165 -11.93 -9.63 17.89
CA ALA A 165 -11.77 -10.31 16.61
C ALA A 165 -12.31 -9.47 15.44
N LEU A 166 -13.45 -8.80 15.65
CA LEU A 166 -14.01 -7.87 14.68
C LEU A 166 -13.06 -6.70 14.40
N ASP A 167 -12.50 -6.08 15.44
CA ASP A 167 -11.56 -4.98 15.30
C ASP A 167 -10.28 -5.41 14.57
N LYS A 168 -9.75 -6.62 14.85
CA LYS A 168 -8.62 -7.21 14.11
C LYS A 168 -8.97 -7.34 12.64
N HIS A 169 -10.11 -7.95 12.34
CA HIS A 169 -10.53 -8.21 10.96
C HIS A 169 -10.73 -6.92 10.15
N LEU A 170 -11.38 -5.92 10.74
CA LEU A 170 -11.58 -4.62 10.10
C LEU A 170 -10.25 -3.89 9.84
N LEU A 171 -9.28 -4.03 10.74
CA LEU A 171 -7.96 -3.46 10.57
C LEU A 171 -7.16 -4.15 9.47
N LEU A 172 -7.24 -5.48 9.37
CA LEU A 172 -6.65 -6.24 8.28
C LEU A 172 -7.23 -5.82 6.91
N LEU A 173 -8.55 -5.60 6.84
CA LEU A 173 -9.18 -5.06 5.63
C LEU A 173 -8.70 -3.64 5.28
N LEU A 174 -8.53 -2.78 6.28
CA LEU A 174 -8.01 -1.43 6.08
C LEU A 174 -6.55 -1.46 5.61
N LEU A 175 -5.76 -2.36 6.17
CA LEU A 175 -4.37 -2.58 5.76
C LEU A 175 -4.32 -3.07 4.30
N LYS A 176 -5.11 -4.08 3.95
CA LYS A 176 -5.22 -4.56 2.56
C LYS A 176 -5.55 -3.43 1.60
N ALA A 177 -6.52 -2.58 1.94
CA ALA A 177 -6.90 -1.42 1.10
C ALA A 177 -5.81 -0.35 0.99
N THR A 178 -4.88 -0.29 1.95
CA THR A 178 -3.72 0.62 1.91
C THR A 178 -2.60 0.05 1.03
N LEU A 179 -2.38 -1.26 1.09
CA LEU A 179 -1.35 -1.97 0.33
C LEU A 179 -1.77 -2.21 -1.14
N ALA A 180 -3.05 -2.47 -1.39
CA ALA A 180 -3.59 -2.74 -2.71
C ALA A 180 -4.86 -1.89 -2.92
N PRO A 181 -4.78 -0.76 -3.68
CA PRO A 181 -5.94 -0.03 -4.16
C PRO A 181 -7.01 -0.93 -4.78
N VAL A 182 -8.25 -0.47 -4.67
CA VAL A 182 -9.46 -1.19 -5.08
C VAL A 182 -9.34 -1.74 -6.51
N GLY A 183 -9.53 -3.06 -6.65
CA GLY A 183 -9.54 -3.76 -7.94
C GLY A 183 -8.22 -4.46 -8.29
N LEU A 184 -7.13 -4.17 -7.59
CA LEU A 184 -5.89 -4.95 -7.63
C LEU A 184 -5.86 -6.07 -6.58
N ASP A 185 -6.77 -6.00 -5.61
CA ASP A 185 -6.87 -6.92 -4.50
C ASP A 185 -7.64 -8.22 -4.81
N THR A 186 -8.23 -8.29 -6.01
CA THR A 186 -8.96 -9.46 -6.53
C THR A 186 -8.02 -10.53 -7.10
N HIS A 187 -6.83 -10.14 -7.54
CA HIS A 187 -5.78 -11.04 -8.03
C HIS A 187 -4.51 -10.73 -7.25
N TRP A 188 -4.05 -11.69 -6.45
CA TRP A 188 -2.81 -11.54 -5.72
C TRP A 188 -2.13 -12.89 -5.53
N GLU A 189 -0.80 -12.88 -5.48
CA GLU A 189 0.05 -14.06 -5.33
C GLU A 189 1.11 -13.83 -4.25
N HIS A 190 1.47 -14.91 -3.56
CA HIS A 190 2.67 -14.90 -2.72
C HIS A 190 3.88 -15.19 -3.58
N ILE A 191 4.95 -14.44 -3.33
CA ILE A 191 6.26 -14.76 -3.88
C ILE A 191 7.25 -15.07 -2.78
N ASP A 192 8.07 -16.07 -3.02
CA ASP A 192 9.15 -16.47 -2.15
C ASP A 192 10.44 -16.57 -2.96
N THR A 193 11.46 -15.85 -2.54
CA THR A 193 12.78 -15.86 -3.15
C THR A 193 13.83 -16.07 -2.07
N PRO A 194 15.05 -16.53 -2.41
CA PRO A 194 16.15 -16.60 -1.45
C PRO A 194 16.47 -15.30 -0.71
N ARG A 195 16.08 -14.13 -1.25
CA ARG A 195 16.46 -12.80 -0.73
C ARG A 195 15.32 -12.07 -0.02
N PHE A 196 14.09 -12.32 -0.43
CA PHE A 196 12.90 -11.65 0.10
C PHE A 196 11.65 -12.49 -0.11
N ARG A 197 10.63 -12.24 0.71
CA ARG A 197 9.27 -12.74 0.54
C ARG A 197 8.40 -11.57 0.10
N GLY A 198 7.31 -11.79 -0.61
CA GLY A 198 6.47 -10.68 -1.05
C GLY A 198 5.05 -11.05 -1.38
N ILE A 199 4.26 -10.03 -1.68
CA ILE A 199 2.93 -10.15 -2.27
C ILE A 199 2.91 -9.34 -3.56
N ILE A 200 2.41 -9.96 -4.63
CA ILE A 200 2.05 -9.29 -5.87
C ILE A 200 0.54 -9.06 -5.85
N ALA A 201 0.09 -7.84 -6.13
CA ALA A 201 -1.31 -7.47 -6.26
C ALA A 201 -1.59 -6.88 -7.64
N GLY A 202 -2.51 -7.47 -8.38
CA GLY A 202 -2.81 -7.17 -9.77
C GLY A 202 -2.20 -8.15 -10.76
N ASP A 203 -2.40 -7.86 -12.05
CA ASP A 203 -1.89 -8.61 -13.19
C ASP A 203 -1.56 -7.64 -14.36
N THR A 204 -1.00 -8.15 -15.44
CA THR A 204 -0.61 -7.33 -16.61
C THR A 204 -1.77 -6.77 -17.43
N SER A 205 -3.03 -7.14 -17.14
CA SER A 205 -4.19 -6.49 -17.76
C SER A 205 -4.48 -5.10 -17.17
N ARG A 206 -3.78 -4.74 -16.09
CA ARG A 206 -3.92 -3.46 -15.39
C ARG A 206 -2.76 -2.53 -15.73
N GLY A 207 -3.01 -1.22 -15.67
CA GLY A 207 -1.98 -0.19 -15.88
C GLY A 207 -0.93 -0.08 -14.76
N GLY A 208 -0.87 -1.05 -13.84
CA GLY A 208 0.09 -1.09 -12.73
C GLY A 208 -0.12 -2.29 -11.83
N ILE A 209 0.98 -2.97 -11.49
CA ILE A 209 1.04 -4.10 -10.55
C ILE A 209 1.79 -3.62 -9.31
N ILE A 210 1.26 -3.90 -8.13
CA ILE A 210 1.88 -3.50 -6.87
C ILE A 210 2.57 -4.72 -6.28
N VAL A 211 3.82 -4.52 -5.85
CA VAL A 211 4.55 -5.57 -5.17
C VAL A 211 5.09 -5.01 -3.85
N THR A 212 4.76 -5.69 -2.77
CA THR A 212 5.26 -5.38 -1.43
C THR A 212 6.22 -6.49 -1.03
N LEU A 213 7.51 -6.15 -0.94
CA LEU A 213 8.58 -7.07 -0.59
C LEU A 213 8.95 -6.92 0.87
N TYR A 214 9.04 -8.03 1.59
CA TYR A 214 9.56 -8.12 2.95
C TYR A 214 11.01 -8.63 2.91
N LEU A 215 11.91 -7.86 3.52
CA LEU A 215 13.32 -8.18 3.65
C LEU A 215 13.57 -8.86 5.01
N PRO A 216 13.82 -10.18 5.07
CA PRO A 216 13.91 -10.89 6.36
C PRO A 216 15.06 -10.42 7.25
N THR A 217 16.16 -9.97 6.64
CA THR A 217 17.37 -9.53 7.35
C THR A 217 17.13 -8.26 8.16
N THR A 218 16.40 -7.29 7.61
CA THR A 218 16.14 -5.99 8.25
C THR A 218 14.73 -5.88 8.83
N GLN A 219 13.83 -6.81 8.48
CA GLN A 219 12.40 -6.77 8.78
C GLN A 219 11.66 -5.55 8.19
N ASP A 220 12.27 -4.90 7.20
CA ASP A 220 11.67 -3.78 6.48
C ASP A 220 10.91 -4.27 5.25
N PHE A 221 10.12 -3.34 4.70
CA PHE A 221 9.39 -3.55 3.47
C PHE A 221 9.85 -2.60 2.37
N VAL A 222 9.83 -3.08 1.14
CA VAL A 222 10.08 -2.30 -0.07
C VAL A 222 8.85 -2.38 -0.94
N ASP A 223 8.25 -1.22 -1.21
CA ASP A 223 7.10 -1.11 -2.10
C ASP A 223 7.56 -0.70 -3.49
N LEU A 224 7.07 -1.43 -4.49
CA LEU A 224 7.36 -1.16 -5.89
C LEU A 224 6.10 -1.27 -6.75
N ILE A 225 6.08 -0.52 -7.83
CA ILE A 225 5.04 -0.53 -8.85
C ILE A 225 5.68 -0.95 -10.16
N LEU A 226 5.16 -2.01 -10.77
CA LEU A 226 5.53 -2.46 -12.10
C LEU A 226 4.50 -1.93 -13.09
N PHE A 227 4.96 -1.20 -14.11
CA PHE A 227 4.13 -0.71 -15.21
C PHE A 227 4.41 -1.57 -16.44
N PRO A 228 3.53 -2.54 -16.76
CA PRO A 228 3.65 -3.36 -17.96
C PRO A 228 3.41 -2.53 -19.22
N ALA A 229 4.23 -2.75 -20.24
CA ALA A 229 3.97 -2.28 -21.60
C ALA A 229 2.95 -3.21 -22.30
N ASP A 230 2.44 -2.77 -23.45
CA ASP A 230 1.51 -3.57 -24.26
C ASP A 230 2.17 -4.91 -24.67
N GLY A 231 1.51 -6.02 -24.33
CA GLY A 231 2.00 -7.37 -24.61
C GLY A 231 2.84 -8.00 -23.51
N ALA A 232 3.15 -7.27 -22.42
CA ALA A 232 3.84 -7.83 -21.27
C ALA A 232 2.99 -8.92 -20.56
N THR A 233 3.67 -9.91 -20.04
CA THR A 233 3.10 -11.08 -19.37
C THR A 233 3.52 -11.13 -17.90
N MET A 234 2.84 -11.96 -17.11
CA MET A 234 3.27 -12.21 -15.73
C MET A 234 4.64 -12.89 -15.65
N ALA A 235 5.10 -13.59 -16.71
CA ALA A 235 6.44 -14.14 -16.74
C ALA A 235 7.51 -13.03 -16.69
N ASP A 236 7.29 -11.93 -17.42
CA ASP A 236 8.18 -10.77 -17.40
C ASP A 236 8.25 -10.13 -16.00
N VAL A 237 7.11 -10.10 -15.29
CA VAL A 237 7.03 -9.63 -13.89
C VAL A 237 7.85 -10.52 -12.97
N TYR A 238 7.73 -11.84 -13.11
CA TYR A 238 8.50 -12.80 -12.30
C TYR A 238 9.99 -12.74 -12.61
N ASP A 239 10.35 -12.52 -13.87
CA ASP A 239 11.74 -12.35 -14.29
C ASP A 239 12.34 -11.07 -13.68
N ALA A 240 11.65 -9.93 -13.77
CA ALA A 240 12.08 -8.68 -13.15
C ALA A 240 12.33 -8.84 -11.64
N LEU A 241 11.44 -9.54 -10.93
CA LEU A 241 11.60 -9.82 -9.50
C LEU A 241 12.72 -10.82 -9.21
N SER A 242 12.99 -11.76 -10.12
CA SER A 242 14.11 -12.71 -10.00
C SER A 242 15.46 -12.01 -10.19
N ASP A 243 15.51 -10.97 -11.03
CA ASP A 243 16.67 -10.14 -11.33
C ASP A 243 16.92 -9.05 -10.27
N LEU A 244 15.86 -8.58 -9.63
CA LEU A 244 15.89 -7.53 -8.63
C LEU A 244 16.82 -7.88 -7.47
N TYR A 245 17.72 -6.97 -7.12
CA TYR A 245 18.59 -7.07 -5.96
C TYR A 245 18.41 -5.86 -5.07
N ILE A 246 18.23 -6.13 -3.77
CA ILE A 246 18.01 -5.14 -2.73
C ILE A 246 18.93 -5.48 -1.56
N GLU A 247 19.73 -4.52 -1.14
CA GLU A 247 20.55 -4.62 0.07
C GLU A 247 20.57 -3.29 0.83
N PRO A 248 20.86 -3.29 2.14
CA PRO A 248 21.10 -2.05 2.87
C PRO A 248 22.24 -1.27 2.21
N ALA A 249 22.02 0.00 1.91
CA ALA A 249 23.08 0.87 1.45
C ALA A 249 24.07 1.05 2.60
N LEU A 250 25.33 0.67 2.39
CA LEU A 250 26.40 0.99 3.33
C LEU A 250 26.46 2.51 3.46
N MET A 251 26.04 3.05 4.61
CA MET A 251 26.27 4.45 4.95
C MET A 251 27.80 4.65 4.98
N ARG A 252 28.35 5.28 3.95
CA ARG A 252 29.71 5.80 3.96
C ARG A 252 29.71 7.22 4.50
#